data_AF-A0A090LEG6-F1
#
_entry.id   AF-A0A090LEG6-F1
#
_cell.length_a   1.000
_cell.length_b   1.000
_cell.length_c   1.000
_cell.angle_alpha   90.00
_cell.angle_beta   90.00
_cell.angle_gamma   90.00
#
_symmetry.space_group_name_H-M   'P 1'
#
loop_
_entity.id
_entity.type
_entity.pdbx_description
1 polymer ?
#
loop_
_entity_poly.entity_id
_entity_poly.type
_entity_poly.pdbx_seq_one_letter_code
_entity_poly.pdbx_strand_id
1 'polypeptide(L)'
;MKACTARGLLAIAVILVGTLEILSRKIANINFNKRTHDIVNVIDITKLTDKTHVYVYGEQKRKGFLFFDNMGCGYSRFNLSQSDILEAIENISLIATTKEGYLDVCQNINKHTYPLLESSKTLMELTAVFAVAKFLLITPILIYNTDSLRLFPFIFSVGLLHAFGTGTTNLMIIFLKFNFYEIIGLTKYEAIHLNHFPIINTNSSYIYSMIVDFISHLLFILFIFFAWKKRNYEIKEYGYLSFKLIT
;
A
#
# COMPACT_ATOMS: atom_id res chain seq x y z
N MET A 1 -38.92 12.86 -9.00
CA MET A 1 -37.78 11.92 -9.07
C MET A 1 -37.98 10.87 -7.99
N LYS A 2 -38.06 9.57 -8.34
CA LYS A 2 -38.13 8.50 -7.32
C LYS A 2 -36.83 8.52 -6.51
N ALA A 3 -36.91 8.76 -5.20
CA ALA A 3 -35.74 8.80 -4.33
C ALA A 3 -35.04 7.43 -4.32
N CYS A 4 -33.69 7.42 -4.34
CA CYS A 4 -32.92 6.20 -4.14
C CYS A 4 -33.26 5.56 -2.79
N THR A 5 -33.59 4.27 -2.80
CA THR A 5 -33.80 3.47 -1.58
C THR A 5 -32.47 3.17 -0.90
N ALA A 6 -32.50 2.80 0.38
CA ALA A 6 -31.28 2.40 1.11
C ALA A 6 -30.50 1.29 0.36
N ARG A 7 -31.20 0.32 -0.26
CA ARG A 7 -30.58 -0.73 -1.07
C ARG A 7 -29.95 -0.21 -2.36
N GLY A 8 -30.59 0.77 -3.01
CA GLY A 8 -30.01 1.43 -4.18
C GLY A 8 -28.68 2.11 -3.84
N LEU A 9 -28.61 2.77 -2.69
CA LEU A 9 -27.36 3.37 -2.19
C LEU A 9 -26.29 2.32 -1.88
N LEU A 10 -26.65 1.18 -1.29
CA LEU A 10 -25.72 0.08 -1.05
C LEU A 10 -25.19 -0.55 -2.35
N ALA A 11 -26.06 -0.74 -3.36
CA ALA A 11 -25.65 -1.25 -4.66
C ALA A 11 -24.70 -0.28 -5.38
N ILE A 12 -25.00 1.03 -5.33
CA ILE A 12 -24.09 2.07 -5.84
C ILE A 12 -22.76 2.03 -5.08
N ALA A 13 -22.79 1.87 -3.74
CA ALA A 13 -21.57 1.76 -2.94
C ALA A 13 -20.70 0.59 -3.44
N VAL A 14 -21.28 -0.61 -3.62
CA VAL A 14 -20.55 -1.78 -4.08
C VAL A 14 -19.94 -1.55 -5.47
N ILE A 15 -20.75 -1.08 -6.43
CA ILE A 15 -20.32 -0.93 -7.82
C ILE A 15 -19.29 0.20 -7.97
N LEU A 16 -19.56 1.38 -7.40
CA LEU A 16 -18.70 2.55 -7.56
C LEU A 16 -17.40 2.40 -6.78
N VAL A 17 -17.46 1.95 -5.52
CA VAL A 17 -16.25 1.75 -4.70
C VAL A 17 -15.45 0.58 -5.25
N GLY A 18 -16.09 -0.53 -5.64
CA GLY A 18 -15.41 -1.66 -6.26
C GLY A 18 -14.71 -1.28 -7.57
N THR A 19 -15.35 -0.48 -8.43
CA THR A 19 -14.70 0.00 -9.66
C THR A 19 -13.56 0.97 -9.40
N LEU A 20 -13.66 1.85 -8.40
CA LEU A 20 -12.57 2.73 -7.97
C LEU A 20 -11.39 1.95 -7.38
N GLU A 21 -11.63 0.92 -6.58
CA GLU A 21 -10.57 0.06 -6.05
C GLU A 21 -9.89 -0.75 -7.16
N ILE A 22 -10.65 -1.26 -8.13
CA ILE A 22 -10.09 -1.92 -9.32
C ILE A 22 -9.28 -0.92 -10.15
N LEU A 23 -9.76 0.32 -10.31
CA LEU A 23 -9.05 1.37 -11.03
C LEU A 23 -7.74 1.75 -10.31
N SER A 24 -7.77 1.94 -9.00
CA SER A 24 -6.57 2.18 -8.20
C SER A 24 -5.57 1.05 -8.37
N ARG A 25 -6.03 -0.20 -8.25
CA ARG A 25 -5.18 -1.38 -8.52
C ARG A 25 -4.66 -1.36 -9.95
N LYS A 26 -5.44 -1.02 -10.96
CA LYS A 26 -4.95 -0.91 -12.35
C LYS A 26 -3.94 0.23 -12.54
N ILE A 27 -4.11 1.38 -11.89
CA ILE A 27 -3.12 2.47 -11.91
C ILE A 27 -1.81 1.98 -11.27
N ALA A 28 -1.90 1.25 -10.17
CA ALA A 28 -0.75 0.58 -9.56
C ALA A 28 -0.20 -0.57 -10.42
N ASN A 29 -1.04 -1.29 -11.18
CA ASN A 29 -0.73 -2.59 -11.79
C ASN A 29 -0.34 -2.51 -13.28
N ILE A 30 -0.76 -1.47 -14.01
CA ILE A 30 -0.14 -1.04 -15.28
C ILE A 30 1.35 -0.72 -15.06
N ASN A 31 1.73 -0.51 -13.80
CA ASN A 31 3.10 -0.43 -13.31
C ASN A 31 3.43 -1.54 -12.28
N PHE A 32 2.77 -2.72 -12.24
CA PHE A 32 3.17 -3.82 -11.31
C PHE A 32 4.30 -4.69 -11.85
N ASN A 33 4.38 -4.88 -13.18
CA ASN A 33 5.65 -5.27 -13.81
C ASN A 33 6.73 -4.19 -13.57
N LYS A 34 6.32 -3.01 -13.10
CA LYS A 34 7.18 -1.99 -12.52
C LYS A 34 7.06 -1.86 -11.00
N ARG A 35 6.40 -2.72 -10.22
CA ARG A 35 6.51 -2.71 -8.73
C ARG A 35 7.83 -3.35 -8.32
N THR A 36 8.29 -4.32 -9.11
CA THR A 36 9.68 -4.76 -9.17
C THR A 36 10.62 -3.72 -9.80
N HIS A 37 10.12 -2.71 -10.53
CA HIS A 37 10.92 -1.56 -11.02
C HIS A 37 10.74 -0.27 -10.21
N ASP A 38 9.84 -0.25 -9.23
CA ASP A 38 9.75 0.77 -8.17
C ASP A 38 10.82 0.46 -7.10
N ILE A 39 11.54 -0.66 -7.27
CA ILE A 39 12.99 -0.73 -7.03
C ILE A 39 13.69 0.23 -8.02
N VAL A 40 13.46 1.54 -7.87
CA VAL A 40 14.30 2.57 -8.51
C VAL A 40 15.70 2.58 -7.86
N ASN A 41 15.89 1.79 -6.82
CA ASN A 41 17.14 1.68 -6.10
C ASN A 41 17.97 0.49 -6.63
N VAL A 42 17.89 0.21 -7.93
CA VAL A 42 18.88 -0.66 -8.55
C VAL A 42 20.18 0.13 -8.72
N ILE A 43 21.19 -0.25 -7.97
CA ILE A 43 22.55 0.27 -8.06
C ILE A 43 23.34 -0.67 -8.97
N ASP A 44 23.74 -0.15 -10.11
CA ASP A 44 24.78 -0.79 -10.92
C ASP A 44 26.13 -0.64 -10.20
N ILE A 45 26.71 -1.77 -9.78
CA ILE A 45 27.96 -1.78 -9.01
C ILE A 45 29.10 -1.14 -9.80
N THR A 46 29.05 -1.17 -11.14
CA THR A 46 30.08 -0.58 -11.99
C THR A 46 30.08 0.96 -11.97
N LYS A 47 28.99 1.57 -11.48
CA LYS A 47 28.83 3.03 -11.38
C LYS A 47 29.20 3.58 -9.99
N LEU A 48 29.39 2.68 -9.02
CA LEU A 48 29.85 3.05 -7.68
C LEU A 48 31.27 3.61 -7.73
N THR A 49 31.62 4.42 -6.73
CA THR A 49 32.99 4.93 -6.63
C THR A 49 33.93 3.81 -6.16
N ASP A 50 35.23 3.95 -6.46
CA ASP A 50 36.25 2.98 -6.03
C ASP A 50 36.36 2.85 -4.50
N LYS A 51 35.75 3.76 -3.73
CA LYS A 51 35.70 3.76 -2.27
C LYS A 51 34.45 3.06 -1.72
N THR A 52 33.49 2.74 -2.56
CA THR A 52 32.29 1.99 -2.21
C THR A 52 32.52 0.53 -2.59
N HIS A 53 32.29 -0.38 -1.66
CA HIS A 53 32.58 -1.80 -1.89
C HIS A 53 31.34 -2.67 -1.62
N VAL A 54 31.13 -3.63 -2.51
CA VAL A 54 30.04 -4.60 -2.39
C VAL A 54 30.64 -5.96 -2.11
N TYR A 55 30.16 -6.62 -1.05
CA TYR A 55 30.52 -7.99 -0.71
C TYR A 55 29.29 -8.87 -0.75
N VAL A 56 29.42 -10.05 -1.36
CA VAL A 56 28.37 -11.07 -1.41
C VAL A 56 28.98 -12.37 -0.92
N TYR A 57 28.44 -12.93 0.17
CA TYR A 57 29.07 -14.05 0.89
C TYR A 57 30.55 -13.79 1.26
N GLY A 58 30.87 -12.54 1.61
CA GLY A 58 32.25 -12.13 1.95
C GLY A 58 33.18 -11.90 0.75
N GLU A 59 32.75 -12.19 -0.49
CA GLU A 59 33.54 -11.93 -1.68
C GLU A 59 33.23 -10.56 -2.29
N GLN A 60 34.28 -9.78 -2.57
CA GLN A 60 34.10 -8.48 -3.23
C GLN A 60 33.57 -8.67 -4.65
N LYS A 61 32.45 -8.02 -4.97
CA LYS A 61 31.86 -7.99 -6.32
C LYS A 61 32.10 -6.61 -6.94
N ARG A 62 32.58 -6.62 -8.19
CA ARG A 62 32.79 -5.40 -9.01
C ARG A 62 31.77 -5.25 -10.14
N LYS A 63 30.87 -6.22 -10.31
CA LYS A 63 29.87 -6.28 -11.37
C LYS A 63 28.58 -6.88 -10.83
N GLY A 64 27.47 -6.53 -11.47
CA GLY A 64 26.13 -6.91 -11.08
C GLY A 64 25.35 -5.70 -10.57
N PHE A 65 24.20 -5.99 -10.00
CA PHE A 65 23.22 -5.02 -9.59
C PHE A 65 22.84 -5.28 -8.15
N LEU A 66 23.03 -4.28 -7.29
CA LEU A 66 22.38 -4.25 -6.00
C LEU A 66 21.00 -3.68 -6.18
N PHE A 67 20.05 -4.19 -5.43
CA PHE A 67 18.70 -3.68 -5.42
C PHE A 67 18.22 -3.67 -3.98
N PHE A 68 17.52 -2.62 -3.62
CA PHE A 68 16.84 -2.57 -2.32
C PHE A 68 15.39 -2.89 -2.58
N ASP A 69 14.95 -4.07 -2.19
CA ASP A 69 13.55 -4.46 -2.27
C ASP A 69 12.83 -4.21 -0.94
N ASN A 70 11.54 -4.53 -0.91
CA ASN A 70 10.70 -4.40 0.28
C ASN A 70 11.11 -5.38 1.42
N MET A 71 12.18 -6.15 1.27
CA MET A 71 12.67 -7.13 2.25
C MET A 71 14.18 -6.98 2.54
N GLY A 72 14.86 -5.98 1.99
CA GLY A 72 16.23 -5.65 2.37
C GLY A 72 17.13 -5.35 1.18
N CYS A 73 18.42 -5.66 1.35
CA CYS A 73 19.38 -5.64 0.26
C CYS A 73 19.36 -6.97 -0.50
N GLY A 74 19.24 -6.88 -1.81
CA GLY A 74 19.46 -8.00 -2.73
C GLY A 74 20.57 -7.69 -3.73
N TYR A 75 21.16 -8.76 -4.26
CA TYR A 75 22.18 -8.73 -5.31
C TYR A 75 21.70 -9.63 -6.42
N SER A 76 21.78 -9.14 -7.65
CA SER A 76 21.57 -9.92 -8.86
C SER A 76 22.74 -9.74 -9.81
N ARG A 77 23.09 -10.82 -10.51
CA ARG A 77 24.05 -10.75 -11.63
C ARG A 77 23.45 -10.09 -12.87
N PHE A 78 22.12 -10.13 -12.98
CA PHE A 78 21.38 -9.64 -14.13
C PHE A 78 20.64 -8.35 -13.79
N ASN A 79 20.40 -7.52 -14.80
CA ASN A 79 19.63 -6.31 -14.61
C ASN A 79 18.15 -6.65 -14.42
N LEU A 80 17.65 -6.53 -13.19
CA LEU A 80 16.26 -6.82 -12.84
C LEU A 80 15.25 -5.88 -13.51
N SER A 81 15.69 -4.76 -14.11
CA SER A 81 14.82 -3.93 -14.95
C SER A 81 14.53 -4.54 -16.33
N GLN A 82 15.15 -5.68 -16.67
CA GLN A 82 15.06 -6.32 -17.98
C GLN A 82 14.73 -7.82 -17.92
N SER A 83 14.71 -8.43 -16.73
CA SER A 83 14.45 -9.86 -16.56
C SER A 83 13.59 -10.15 -15.33
N ASP A 84 12.62 -11.07 -15.47
CA ASP A 84 11.76 -11.56 -14.38
C ASP A 84 12.47 -12.54 -13.41
N ILE A 85 13.79 -12.72 -13.55
CA ILE A 85 14.58 -13.68 -12.76
C ILE A 85 15.04 -13.01 -11.46
N LEU A 86 14.38 -13.33 -10.35
CA LEU A 86 14.87 -13.02 -9.00
C LEU A 86 15.84 -14.12 -8.52
N GLU A 87 17.13 -13.96 -8.82
CA GLU A 87 18.18 -14.54 -7.98
C GLU A 87 18.51 -13.50 -6.91
N ALA A 88 17.80 -13.51 -5.78
CA ALA A 88 18.08 -12.62 -4.65
C ALA A 88 19.01 -13.34 -3.66
N ILE A 89 20.19 -12.79 -3.44
CA ILE A 89 21.12 -13.24 -2.39
C ILE A 89 20.98 -12.27 -1.20
N GLU A 90 20.85 -12.77 0.03
CA GLU A 90 20.59 -11.92 1.21
C GLU A 90 21.86 -11.59 2.03
N ASN A 91 22.93 -12.38 1.90
CA ASN A 91 24.19 -12.13 2.60
C ASN A 91 25.05 -11.12 1.84
N ILE A 92 24.71 -9.83 2.01
CA ILE A 92 25.31 -8.71 1.30
C ILE A 92 25.76 -7.64 2.29
N SER A 93 26.95 -7.12 2.06
CA SER A 93 27.44 -5.88 2.67
C SER A 93 27.70 -4.84 1.60
N LEU A 94 27.18 -3.63 1.81
CA LEU A 94 27.45 -2.47 0.95
C LEU A 94 28.17 -1.44 1.81
N ILE A 95 29.50 -1.43 1.68
CA ILE A 95 30.36 -0.52 2.43
C ILE A 95 30.40 0.82 1.71
N ALA A 96 29.75 1.82 2.27
CA ALA A 96 29.68 3.18 1.75
C ALA A 96 30.60 4.13 2.53
N THR A 97 31.15 5.13 1.83
CA THR A 97 31.98 6.18 2.42
C THR A 97 31.12 7.31 2.97
N THR A 98 31.39 7.74 4.18
CA THR A 98 30.79 8.90 4.85
C THR A 98 31.87 9.92 5.21
N LYS A 99 31.46 11.07 5.76
CA LYS A 99 32.40 12.02 6.38
C LYS A 99 33.09 11.46 7.63
N GLU A 100 32.46 10.53 8.33
CA GLU A 100 32.94 9.99 9.62
C GLU A 100 33.70 8.66 9.47
N GLY A 101 33.73 8.07 8.28
CA GLY A 101 34.37 6.79 8.00
C GLY A 101 33.57 5.94 7.01
N TYR A 102 33.41 4.66 7.31
CA TYR A 102 32.67 3.72 6.47
C TYR A 102 31.44 3.19 7.20
N LEU A 103 30.35 2.95 6.48
CA LEU A 103 29.17 2.28 7.00
C LEU A 103 28.79 1.07 6.15
N ASP A 104 28.15 0.07 6.75
CA ASP A 104 27.46 -0.98 5.98
C ASP A 104 25.97 -0.62 5.82
N VAL A 105 25.63 -0.17 4.61
CA VAL A 105 24.27 0.24 4.24
C VAL A 105 23.30 -0.94 4.36
N CYS A 106 23.71 -2.13 3.95
CA CYS A 106 22.81 -3.29 3.92
C CYS A 106 22.52 -3.82 5.32
N GLN A 107 23.51 -3.80 6.21
CA GLN A 107 23.30 -4.10 7.62
C GLN A 107 22.33 -3.12 8.29
N ASN A 108 22.46 -1.82 8.01
CA ASN A 108 21.55 -0.80 8.55
C ASN A 108 20.11 -0.98 8.06
N ILE A 109 19.92 -1.30 6.77
CA ILE A 109 18.60 -1.60 6.21
C ILE A 109 17.96 -2.81 6.90
N ASN A 110 18.72 -3.90 7.07
CA ASN A 110 18.21 -5.11 7.71
C ASN A 110 17.84 -4.87 9.18
N LYS A 111 18.55 -3.98 9.87
CA LYS A 111 18.26 -3.64 11.28
C LYS A 111 17.06 -2.72 11.45
N HIS A 112 16.91 -1.70 10.58
CA HIS A 112 15.96 -0.61 10.79
C HIS A 112 14.73 -0.68 9.87
N THR A 113 14.91 -1.12 8.63
CA THR A 113 13.87 -1.09 7.61
C THR A 113 13.08 -2.40 7.55
N TYR A 114 13.74 -3.54 7.75
CA TYR A 114 13.12 -4.87 7.66
C TYR A 114 11.92 -5.05 8.59
N PRO A 115 11.99 -4.73 9.91
CA PRO A 115 10.86 -4.94 10.81
C PRO A 115 9.65 -4.05 10.48
N LEU A 116 9.91 -2.83 10.02
CA LEU A 116 8.87 -1.90 9.56
C LEU A 116 8.19 -2.45 8.29
N LEU A 117 8.97 -2.93 7.33
CA LEU A 117 8.45 -3.48 6.08
C LEU A 117 7.65 -4.77 6.30
N GLU A 118 8.11 -5.67 7.18
CA GLU A 118 7.39 -6.88 7.55
C GLU A 118 6.05 -6.56 8.23
N SER A 119 6.05 -5.58 9.14
CA SER A 119 4.83 -5.06 9.75
C SER A 119 3.88 -4.45 8.69
N SER A 120 4.43 -3.73 7.69
CA SER A 120 3.66 -3.19 6.56
C SER A 120 2.97 -4.29 5.79
N LYS A 121 3.70 -5.36 5.47
CA LYS A 121 3.20 -6.48 4.67
C LYS A 121 2.03 -7.16 5.38
N THR A 122 2.20 -7.44 6.68
CA THR A 122 1.15 -8.03 7.51
C THR A 122 -0.10 -7.14 7.53
N LEU A 123 0.08 -5.82 7.65
CA LEU A 123 -1.03 -4.86 7.61
C LEU A 123 -1.70 -4.78 6.22
N MET A 124 -0.93 -4.88 5.13
CA MET A 124 -1.45 -4.98 3.76
C MET A 124 -2.29 -6.23 3.53
N GLU A 125 -1.86 -7.37 4.05
CA GLU A 125 -2.60 -8.62 3.94
C GLU A 125 -3.91 -8.55 4.72
N LEU A 126 -3.86 -8.03 5.96
CA LEU A 126 -5.04 -7.83 6.79
C LEU A 126 -6.05 -6.85 6.17
N THR A 127 -5.56 -5.75 5.61
CA THR A 127 -6.43 -4.76 4.94
C THR A 127 -7.08 -5.31 3.67
N ALA A 128 -6.40 -6.20 2.93
CA ALA A 128 -6.99 -6.89 1.80
C ALA A 128 -8.17 -7.79 2.24
N VAL A 129 -8.07 -8.44 3.40
CA VAL A 129 -9.19 -9.20 3.99
C VAL A 129 -10.36 -8.27 4.32
N PHE A 130 -10.11 -7.11 4.94
CA PHE A 130 -11.16 -6.13 5.21
C PHE A 130 -11.81 -5.55 3.95
N ALA A 131 -11.03 -5.36 2.88
CA ALA A 131 -11.51 -4.90 1.57
C ALA A 131 -12.56 -5.86 0.99
N VAL A 132 -12.35 -7.16 1.11
CA VAL A 132 -13.32 -8.17 0.64
C VAL A 132 -14.48 -8.30 1.62
N ALA A 133 -14.19 -8.38 2.91
CA ALA A 133 -15.19 -8.59 3.96
C ALA A 133 -16.27 -7.50 3.96
N LYS A 134 -15.91 -6.23 3.77
CA LYS A 134 -16.88 -5.13 3.76
C LYS A 134 -17.93 -5.28 2.64
N PHE A 135 -17.57 -5.86 1.48
CA PHE A 135 -18.51 -6.09 0.39
C PHE A 135 -19.37 -7.34 0.65
N LEU A 136 -18.77 -8.42 1.16
CA LEU A 136 -19.51 -9.64 1.54
C LEU A 136 -20.58 -9.37 2.60
N LEU A 137 -20.31 -8.44 3.53
CA LEU A 137 -21.27 -8.06 4.56
C LEU A 137 -22.46 -7.25 4.02
N ILE A 138 -22.35 -6.64 2.84
CA ILE A 138 -23.47 -5.93 2.19
C ILE A 138 -24.40 -6.93 1.48
N THR A 139 -23.88 -8.07 1.02
CA THR A 139 -24.61 -9.07 0.22
C THR A 139 -25.94 -9.53 0.86
N PRO A 140 -26.02 -9.86 2.16
CA PRO A 140 -27.27 -10.25 2.80
C PRO A 140 -28.36 -9.16 2.74
N ILE A 141 -27.97 -7.87 2.87
CA ILE A 141 -28.90 -6.73 2.82
C ILE A 141 -29.48 -6.55 1.41
N LEU A 142 -28.69 -6.87 0.37
CA LEU A 142 -29.13 -6.80 -1.01
C LEU A 142 -30.07 -7.97 -1.38
N ILE A 143 -29.76 -9.20 -0.94
CA ILE A 143 -30.47 -10.42 -1.35
C ILE A 143 -31.70 -10.70 -0.47
N TYR A 144 -31.55 -10.72 0.85
CA TYR A 144 -32.52 -11.37 1.75
C TYR A 144 -33.50 -10.42 2.45
N ASN A 145 -33.55 -9.13 2.06
CA ASN A 145 -34.31 -8.11 2.80
C ASN A 145 -34.08 -8.18 4.33
N THR A 146 -32.85 -8.47 4.75
CA THR A 146 -32.55 -8.60 6.17
C THR A 146 -32.52 -7.22 6.80
N ASP A 147 -33.54 -6.93 7.60
CA ASP A 147 -33.68 -5.70 8.38
C ASP A 147 -32.78 -5.65 9.65
N SER A 148 -31.59 -6.23 9.60
CA SER A 148 -30.68 -6.23 10.74
C SER A 148 -30.06 -4.84 10.95
N LEU A 149 -30.61 -4.06 11.89
CA LEU A 149 -30.04 -2.79 12.37
C LEU A 149 -28.60 -2.94 12.90
N ARG A 150 -28.21 -4.16 13.29
CA ARG A 150 -26.88 -4.46 13.84
C ARG A 150 -25.79 -4.60 12.76
N LEU A 151 -26.17 -4.82 11.49
CA LEU A 151 -25.21 -5.09 10.43
C LEU A 151 -24.56 -3.81 9.86
N PHE A 152 -25.29 -2.68 9.83
CA PHE A 152 -24.77 -1.40 9.35
C PHE A 152 -23.58 -0.87 10.17
N PRO A 153 -23.65 -0.83 11.52
CA PRO A 153 -22.49 -0.49 12.34
C PRO A 153 -21.28 -1.39 12.09
N PHE A 154 -21.51 -2.70 11.89
CA PHE A 154 -20.43 -3.65 11.63
C PHE A 154 -19.77 -3.42 10.27
N ILE A 155 -20.56 -3.21 9.20
CA ILE A 155 -20.04 -2.83 7.87
C ILE A 155 -19.24 -1.52 7.95
N PHE A 156 -19.75 -0.55 8.71
CA PHE A 156 -19.08 0.73 8.93
C PHE A 156 -17.73 0.55 9.64
N SER A 157 -17.68 -0.24 10.71
CA SER A 157 -16.44 -0.57 11.43
C SER A 157 -15.42 -1.27 10.54
N VAL A 158 -15.83 -2.25 9.73
CA VAL A 158 -14.92 -2.93 8.78
C VAL A 158 -14.44 -1.96 7.70
N GLY A 159 -15.31 -1.07 7.21
CA GLY A 159 -14.95 0.00 6.27
C GLY A 159 -13.91 0.97 6.85
N LEU A 160 -14.06 1.35 8.13
CA LEU A 160 -13.07 2.17 8.82
C LEU A 160 -11.75 1.44 9.02
N LEU A 161 -11.76 0.17 9.47
CA LEU A 161 -10.54 -0.62 9.64
C LEU A 161 -9.78 -0.76 8.32
N HIS A 162 -10.50 -0.98 7.22
CA HIS A 162 -9.90 -0.99 5.89
C HIS A 162 -9.29 0.39 5.55
N ALA A 163 -10.00 1.50 5.79
CA ALA A 163 -9.48 2.85 5.53
C ALA A 163 -8.25 3.22 6.36
N PHE A 164 -8.27 2.94 7.66
CA PHE A 164 -7.13 3.19 8.52
C PHE A 164 -5.94 2.32 8.13
N GLY A 165 -6.13 1.01 7.94
CA GLY A 165 -5.01 0.14 7.60
C GLY A 165 -4.38 0.47 6.24
N THR A 166 -5.19 0.76 5.21
CA THR A 166 -4.68 1.19 3.89
C THR A 166 -3.96 2.54 4.01
N GLY A 167 -4.53 3.49 4.76
CA GLY A 167 -3.91 4.80 5.01
C GLY A 167 -2.56 4.69 5.75
N THR A 168 -2.51 3.92 6.83
CA THR A 168 -1.28 3.69 7.61
C THR A 168 -0.19 3.03 6.78
N THR A 169 -0.55 2.01 5.99
CA THR A 169 0.41 1.35 5.06
C THR A 169 0.95 2.36 4.05
N ASN A 170 0.07 3.14 3.43
CA ASN A 170 0.44 4.13 2.44
C ASN A 170 1.38 5.20 3.01
N LEU A 171 1.07 5.72 4.20
CA LEU A 171 1.91 6.66 4.93
C LEU A 171 3.26 6.07 5.30
N MET A 172 3.31 4.81 5.73
CA MET A 172 4.56 4.16 6.10
C MET A 172 5.49 4.01 4.89
N ILE A 173 4.95 3.61 3.73
CA ILE A 173 5.75 3.52 2.50
C ILE A 173 6.25 4.90 2.06
N ILE A 174 5.42 5.94 2.16
CA ILE A 174 5.83 7.32 1.90
C ILE A 174 6.96 7.74 2.85
N PHE A 175 6.81 7.48 4.14
CA PHE A 175 7.79 7.81 5.16
C PHE A 175 9.13 7.12 4.91
N LEU A 176 9.11 5.83 4.57
CA LEU A 176 10.31 5.08 4.21
C LEU A 176 11.01 5.66 2.97
N LYS A 177 10.25 6.09 1.96
CA LYS A 177 10.83 6.69 0.74
C LYS A 177 11.43 8.08 1.01
N PHE A 178 10.74 8.95 1.77
CA PHE A 178 11.25 10.29 2.07
C PHE A 178 12.49 10.29 2.96
N ASN A 179 12.53 9.39 3.95
CA ASN A 179 13.63 9.32 4.92
C ASN A 179 14.64 8.23 4.59
N PHE A 180 14.64 7.68 3.36
CA PHE A 180 15.47 6.52 3.03
C PHE A 180 16.95 6.74 3.36
N TYR A 181 17.53 7.87 2.93
CA TYR A 181 18.96 8.14 3.16
C TYR A 181 19.27 8.22 4.67
N GLU A 182 18.41 8.88 5.44
CA GLU A 182 18.57 8.97 6.89
C GLU A 182 18.46 7.60 7.56
N ILE A 183 17.51 6.75 7.13
CA ILE A 183 17.31 5.39 7.64
C ILE A 183 18.55 4.51 7.40
N ILE A 184 19.19 4.67 6.24
CA ILE A 184 20.41 3.91 5.93
C ILE A 184 21.68 4.53 6.55
N GLY A 185 21.57 5.67 7.23
CA GLY A 185 22.69 6.35 7.88
C GLY A 185 23.57 7.18 6.93
N LEU A 186 22.99 7.67 5.84
CA LEU A 186 23.67 8.55 4.88
C LEU A 186 22.95 9.89 4.75
N THR A 187 23.70 10.98 4.61
CA THR A 187 23.12 12.21 4.07
C THR A 187 22.89 12.06 2.57
N LYS A 188 21.90 12.79 2.03
CA LYS A 188 21.66 12.83 0.58
C LYS A 188 22.91 13.22 -0.23
N TYR A 189 23.75 14.10 0.33
CA TYR A 189 25.02 14.48 -0.29
C TYR A 189 26.00 13.30 -0.35
N GLU A 190 26.19 12.57 0.75
CA GLU A 190 27.09 11.41 0.79
C GLU A 190 26.59 10.29 -0.13
N ALA A 191 25.28 10.03 -0.14
CA ALA A 191 24.69 9.03 -1.01
C ALA A 191 24.95 9.37 -2.49
N ILE A 192 24.62 10.58 -2.93
CA ILE A 192 24.68 10.95 -4.35
C ILE A 192 26.11 11.28 -4.80
N HIS A 193 26.84 12.11 -4.06
CA HIS A 193 28.12 12.67 -4.52
C HIS A 193 29.34 11.86 -4.10
N LEU A 194 29.30 11.15 -2.97
CA LEU A 194 30.45 10.34 -2.52
C LEU A 194 30.34 8.87 -2.95
N ASN A 195 29.12 8.35 -3.06
CA ASN A 195 28.87 6.93 -3.36
C ASN A 195 28.10 6.69 -4.67
N HIS A 196 27.68 7.74 -5.39
CA HIS A 196 26.92 7.64 -6.65
C HIS A 196 25.63 6.82 -6.56
N PHE A 197 24.92 6.89 -5.43
CA PHE A 197 23.60 6.27 -5.29
C PHE A 197 22.57 7.02 -6.15
N PRO A 198 21.58 6.30 -6.71
CA PRO A 198 20.49 6.92 -7.45
C PRO A 198 19.65 7.82 -6.56
N ILE A 199 19.05 8.85 -7.16
CA ILE A 199 18.08 9.73 -6.48
C ILE A 199 16.78 8.96 -6.28
N ILE A 200 16.33 8.89 -5.04
CA ILE A 200 15.07 8.24 -4.69
C ILE A 200 13.93 9.21 -4.90
N ASN A 201 13.04 8.87 -5.83
CA ASN A 201 11.84 9.63 -6.13
C ASN A 201 10.59 8.79 -5.87
N THR A 202 9.56 9.43 -5.33
CA THR A 202 8.25 8.82 -5.19
C THR A 202 7.56 8.81 -6.56
N ASN A 203 7.18 7.64 -7.04
CA ASN A 203 6.47 7.49 -8.32
C ASN A 203 5.12 8.23 -8.26
N SER A 204 4.89 9.15 -9.19
CA SER A 204 3.63 9.92 -9.26
C SER A 204 2.41 9.02 -9.44
N SER A 205 2.53 7.91 -10.16
CA SER A 205 1.44 6.93 -10.34
C SER A 205 1.02 6.29 -9.02
N TYR A 206 1.97 6.09 -8.12
CA TYR A 206 1.72 5.54 -6.79
C TYR A 206 0.94 6.54 -5.93
N ILE A 207 1.32 7.82 -5.97
CA ILE A 207 0.59 8.91 -5.30
C ILE A 207 -0.85 9.00 -5.83
N TYR A 208 -1.05 8.90 -7.15
CA TYR A 208 -2.40 8.88 -7.73
C TYR A 208 -3.23 7.69 -7.27
N SER A 209 -2.66 6.48 -7.22
CA SER A 209 -3.34 5.29 -6.69
C SER A 209 -3.78 5.49 -5.24
N MET A 210 -2.92 6.06 -4.38
CA MET A 210 -3.28 6.38 -2.99
C MET A 210 -4.44 7.38 -2.88
N ILE A 211 -4.46 8.41 -3.74
CA ILE A 211 -5.55 9.39 -3.76
C ILE A 211 -6.86 8.71 -4.15
N VAL A 212 -6.84 7.84 -5.17
CA VAL A 212 -8.02 7.09 -5.60
C VAL A 212 -8.50 6.14 -4.48
N ASP A 213 -7.60 5.46 -3.78
CA ASP A 213 -7.95 4.66 -2.60
C ASP A 213 -8.61 5.53 -1.53
N PHE A 214 -8.01 6.65 -1.15
CA PHE A 214 -8.58 7.55 -0.15
C PHE A 214 -10.00 8.01 -0.52
N ILE A 215 -10.21 8.44 -1.78
CA ILE A 215 -11.52 8.84 -2.29
C ILE A 215 -12.51 7.66 -2.24
N SER A 216 -12.09 6.47 -2.66
CA SER A 216 -12.91 5.26 -2.66
C SER A 216 -13.40 4.90 -1.25
N HIS A 217 -12.51 4.98 -0.27
CA HIS A 217 -12.83 4.69 1.13
C HIS A 217 -13.77 5.73 1.73
N LEU A 218 -13.53 7.02 1.46
CA LEU A 218 -14.40 8.10 1.91
C LEU A 218 -15.82 7.93 1.31
N LEU A 219 -15.91 7.64 0.02
CA LEU A 219 -17.18 7.38 -0.66
C LEU A 219 -17.90 6.18 -0.04
N PHE A 220 -17.19 5.06 0.20
CA PHE A 220 -17.78 3.89 0.86
C PHE A 220 -18.41 4.26 2.21
N ILE A 221 -17.65 4.93 3.07
CA ILE A 221 -18.10 5.35 4.41
C ILE A 221 -19.34 6.25 4.30
N LEU A 222 -19.32 7.22 3.39
CA LEU A 222 -20.45 8.12 3.16
C LEU A 222 -21.69 7.36 2.66
N PHE A 223 -21.54 6.45 1.70
CA PHE A 223 -22.68 5.68 1.19
C PHE A 223 -23.28 4.76 2.25
N ILE A 224 -22.46 4.10 3.08
CA ILE A 224 -22.95 3.28 4.20
C ILE A 224 -23.70 4.15 5.21
N PHE A 225 -23.15 5.32 5.56
CA PHE A 225 -23.80 6.25 6.47
C PHE A 225 -25.15 6.75 5.94
N PHE A 226 -25.22 7.18 4.68
CA PHE A 226 -26.46 7.63 4.05
C PHE A 226 -27.47 6.51 3.87
N ALA A 227 -27.03 5.30 3.49
CA ALA A 227 -27.90 4.13 3.40
C ALA A 227 -28.49 3.78 4.77
N TRP A 228 -27.70 3.83 5.84
CA TRP A 228 -28.19 3.59 7.20
C TRP A 228 -29.20 4.64 7.64
N LYS A 229 -28.89 5.93 7.43
CA LYS A 229 -29.79 7.04 7.75
C LYS A 229 -31.11 6.91 6.97
N LYS A 230 -31.04 6.66 5.66
CA LYS A 230 -32.21 6.51 4.79
C LYS A 230 -33.10 5.35 5.23
N ARG A 231 -32.50 4.20 5.55
CA ARG A 231 -33.23 3.04 6.07
C ARG A 231 -33.95 3.36 7.38
N ASN A 232 -33.31 4.04 8.32
CA ASN A 232 -33.95 4.41 9.59
C ASN A 232 -35.16 5.34 9.39
N TYR A 233 -35.15 6.19 8.37
CA TYR A 233 -36.33 6.96 7.97
C TYR A 233 -37.42 6.09 7.34
N GLU A 234 -37.05 5.21 6.42
CA GLU A 234 -38.00 4.27 5.77
C GLU A 234 -38.72 3.42 6.84
N ILE A 235 -38.01 2.87 7.83
CA ILE A 235 -38.63 2.10 8.93
C ILE A 235 -39.61 2.95 9.74
N LYS A 236 -39.28 4.21 10.02
CA LYS A 236 -40.17 5.12 10.74
C LYS A 236 -41.43 5.44 9.95
N GLU A 237 -41.32 5.69 8.65
CA GLU A 237 -42.48 5.98 7.78
C GLU A 237 -43.36 4.74 7.57
N TYR A 238 -42.79 3.59 7.21
CA TYR A 238 -43.54 2.36 6.97
C TYR A 238 -44.08 1.73 8.27
N GLY A 239 -43.35 1.84 9.38
CA GLY A 239 -43.83 1.44 10.71
C GLY A 239 -45.03 2.28 11.14
N TYR A 240 -44.99 3.60 10.90
CA TYR A 240 -46.12 4.49 11.18
C TYR A 240 -47.32 4.22 10.27
N LEU A 241 -47.10 3.94 8.98
CA LEU A 241 -48.15 3.54 8.03
C LEU A 241 -48.81 2.20 8.42
N SER A 242 -48.03 1.22 8.85
CA SER A 242 -48.56 -0.07 9.32
C SER A 242 -49.41 0.08 10.58
N PHE A 243 -49.01 0.96 11.51
CA PHE A 243 -49.79 1.25 12.71
C PHE A 243 -51.11 1.94 12.36
N LYS A 244 -51.09 2.90 11.43
CA LYS A 244 -52.26 3.65 10.98
C LYS A 244 -53.25 2.86 10.10
N LEU A 245 -52.82 1.73 9.55
CA LEU A 245 -53.68 0.78 8.81
C LEU A 245 -54.30 -0.28 9.73
N ILE A 246 -53.78 -0.42 10.95
CA ILE A 246 -54.27 -1.39 11.97
C ILE A 246 -55.19 -0.69 12.99
N THR A 247 -55.08 0.62 13.18
CA THR A 247 -56.03 1.46 13.95
C THR A 247 -57.12 2.03 13.06
#